data_AF-A0A959JTN9-F1
#
_entry.id   AF-A0A959JTN9-F1
#
_cell.length_a   1.000
_cell.length_b   1.000
_cell.length_c   1.000
_cell.angle_alpha   90.00
_cell.angle_beta   90.00
_cell.angle_gamma   90.00
#
_symmetry.space_group_name_H-M   'P 1'
#
loop_
_entity.id
_entity.type
_entity.pdbx_description
1 polymer ?
#
loop_
_entity_poly.entity_id
_entity_poly.type
_entity_poly.pdbx_seq_one_letter_code
_entity_poly.pdbx_strand_id
1 'polypeptide(L)'
;GQIDAMMANDLEVISCGANVPFVDDGVFFGPTAEFTDSNVSLIPDFIANCGMARVFAYLMGNDVEVTDEAIFQDVSTTIETALQNVYAFNPKPTKIGESGLTIALKKLMQKNTNEVAAM
;
A
#
# COMPACT_ATOMS: atom_id res chain seq x y z
N GLY A 1 -19.15 9.53 12.56
CA GLY A 1 -17.80 9.18 13.04
C GLY A 1 -16.82 10.30 12.76
N GLN A 2 -15.56 10.16 13.16
CA GLN A 2 -14.51 11.16 12.86
C GLN A 2 -14.31 11.32 11.34
N ILE A 3 -14.32 10.22 10.59
CA ILE A 3 -14.21 10.23 9.12
C ILE A 3 -15.36 11.01 8.47
N ASP A 4 -16.61 10.81 8.90
CA ASP A 4 -17.74 11.60 8.38
C ASP A 4 -17.56 13.11 8.59
N ALA A 5 -17.05 13.51 9.75
CA ALA A 5 -16.79 14.92 10.03
C ALA A 5 -15.68 15.47 9.13
N MET A 6 -14.63 14.69 8.86
CA MET A 6 -13.56 15.09 7.94
C MET A 6 -14.07 15.18 6.50
N MET A 7 -14.87 14.21 6.04
CA MET A 7 -15.49 14.25 4.70
C MET A 7 -16.44 15.44 4.53
N ALA A 8 -17.18 15.81 5.57
CA ALA A 8 -18.01 17.01 5.56
C ALA A 8 -17.20 18.33 5.51
N ASN A 9 -15.89 18.26 5.73
CA ASN A 9 -14.93 19.36 5.60
C ASN A 9 -13.95 19.10 4.44
N ASP A 10 -14.44 18.51 3.35
CA ASP A 10 -13.71 18.34 2.08
C ASP A 10 -12.45 17.47 2.16
N LEU A 11 -12.44 16.44 3.01
CA LEU A 11 -11.39 15.43 2.98
C LEU A 11 -11.39 14.67 1.64
N GLU A 12 -10.28 14.77 0.89
CA GLU A 12 -10.10 14.07 -0.39
C GLU A 12 -9.19 12.83 -0.28
N VAL A 13 -8.16 12.89 0.56
CA VAL A 13 -7.14 11.84 0.67
C VAL A 13 -6.70 11.59 2.11
N ILE A 14 -6.47 10.32 2.45
CA ILE A 14 -5.79 9.87 3.65
C ILE A 14 -4.59 9.03 3.22
N SER A 15 -3.41 9.33 3.78
CA SER A 15 -2.20 8.53 3.62
C SER A 15 -1.81 7.93 4.97
N CYS A 16 -1.86 6.60 5.07
CA CYS A 16 -1.67 5.89 6.33
C CYS A 16 -0.17 5.75 6.66
N GLY A 17 0.39 6.70 7.41
CA GLY A 17 1.78 6.67 7.85
C GLY A 17 2.08 5.74 9.02
N ALA A 18 1.05 5.26 9.74
CA ALA A 18 1.18 4.31 10.84
C ALA A 18 0.53 2.98 10.47
N ASN A 19 1.01 1.90 11.07
CA ASN A 19 0.41 0.58 10.89
C ASN A 19 -0.95 0.52 11.60
N VAL A 20 -1.96 -0.03 10.93
CA VAL A 20 -3.31 -0.25 11.47
C VAL A 20 -3.91 1.04 12.06
N PRO A 21 -4.15 2.08 11.23
CA PRO A 21 -4.51 3.41 11.73
C PRO A 21 -5.97 3.54 12.20
N PHE A 22 -6.85 2.59 11.86
CA PHE A 22 -8.24 2.59 12.31
C PHE A 22 -8.44 1.63 13.49
N VAL A 23 -9.25 2.04 14.46
CA VAL A 23 -9.38 1.34 15.76
C VAL A 23 -10.19 0.05 15.67
N ASP A 24 -11.08 -0.05 14.68
CA ASP A 24 -11.90 -1.23 14.37
C ASP A 24 -11.31 -2.09 13.25
N ASP A 25 -10.12 -1.75 12.77
CA ASP A 25 -9.33 -2.68 11.97
C ASP A 25 -8.87 -3.81 12.88
N GLY A 26 -9.27 -5.04 12.55
CA GLY A 26 -8.65 -6.22 13.12
C GLY A 26 -7.24 -6.39 12.53
N VAL A 27 -6.79 -7.64 12.39
CA VAL A 27 -5.59 -7.95 11.58
C VAL A 27 -5.80 -7.57 10.08
N PHE A 28 -7.01 -7.19 9.68
CA PHE A 28 -7.41 -6.86 8.31
C PHE A 28 -8.21 -5.54 8.24
N PHE A 29 -8.50 -5.12 6.99
CA PHE A 29 -9.44 -4.04 6.64
C PHE A 29 -10.75 -4.14 7.43
N GLY A 30 -10.94 -3.27 8.42
CA GLY A 30 -12.13 -3.18 9.23
C GLY A 30 -13.20 -2.28 8.60
N PRO A 31 -14.38 -2.17 9.25
CA PRO A 31 -15.49 -1.38 8.73
C PRO A 31 -15.15 0.08 8.47
N THR A 32 -14.36 0.73 9.34
CA THR A 32 -13.97 2.14 9.13
C THR A 32 -13.00 2.27 7.96
N ALA A 33 -12.01 1.38 7.81
CA ALA A 33 -11.11 1.41 6.65
C ALA A 33 -11.87 1.16 5.34
N GLU A 34 -12.80 0.19 5.32
CA GLU A 34 -13.63 -0.09 4.15
C GLU A 34 -14.53 1.10 3.79
N PHE A 35 -15.20 1.68 4.79
CA PHE A 35 -16.02 2.87 4.60
C PHE A 35 -15.19 4.03 4.06
N THR A 36 -14.02 4.28 4.65
CA THR A 36 -13.12 5.35 4.23
C THR A 36 -12.65 5.15 2.78
N ASP A 37 -12.13 3.96 2.46
CA ASP A 37 -11.64 3.63 1.11
C ASP A 37 -12.76 3.67 0.05
N SER A 38 -14.01 3.46 0.45
CA SER A 38 -15.16 3.53 -0.46
C SER A 38 -15.60 4.96 -0.78
N ASN A 39 -15.22 5.95 0.03
CA ASN A 39 -15.71 7.32 -0.09
C ASN A 39 -14.60 8.34 -0.41
N VAL A 40 -13.36 8.10 0.01
CA VAL A 40 -12.21 8.98 -0.23
C VAL A 40 -10.99 8.19 -0.68
N SER A 41 -9.94 8.86 -1.17
CA SER A 41 -8.69 8.20 -1.53
C SER A 41 -7.94 7.74 -0.28
N LEU A 42 -7.94 6.44 -0.02
CA LEU A 42 -7.21 5.85 1.11
C LEU A 42 -5.94 5.14 0.62
N ILE A 43 -4.77 5.75 0.80
CA ILE A 43 -3.49 5.08 0.55
C ILE A 43 -3.14 4.24 1.78
N PRO A 44 -3.15 2.89 1.67
CA PRO A 44 -3.00 2.00 2.81
C PRO A 44 -1.56 1.99 3.35
N ASP A 45 -1.41 1.57 4.61
CA ASP A 45 -0.13 1.55 5.34
C ASP A 45 0.95 0.68 4.66
N PHE A 46 0.57 -0.47 4.11
CA PHE A 46 1.48 -1.34 3.38
C PHE A 46 1.98 -0.74 2.05
N ILE A 47 1.48 0.42 1.63
CA ILE A 47 2.05 1.26 0.55
C ILE A 47 2.70 2.51 1.14
N ALA A 48 1.95 3.32 1.90
CA ALA A 48 2.38 4.62 2.40
C ALA A 48 3.52 4.55 3.44
N ASN A 49 3.58 3.47 4.22
CA ASN A 49 4.57 3.24 5.28
C ASN A 49 5.55 2.09 4.92
N CYS A 50 5.61 1.66 3.66
CA CYS A 50 6.48 0.54 3.28
C CYS A 50 7.96 0.91 3.15
N GLY A 51 8.31 2.19 3.26
CA GLY A 51 9.64 2.72 3.00
C GLY A 51 10.75 1.98 3.74
N MET A 52 10.61 1.78 5.06
CA MET A 52 11.63 1.07 5.84
C MET A 52 11.79 -0.40 5.43
N ALA A 53 10.69 -1.10 5.16
CA ALA A 53 10.76 -2.46 4.64
C ALA A 53 11.46 -2.51 3.27
N ARG A 54 11.23 -1.49 2.43
CA ARG A 54 11.89 -1.38 1.13
C ARG A 54 13.38 -1.07 1.27
N VAL A 55 13.78 -0.19 2.19
CA VAL A 55 15.21 0.07 2.49
C VAL A 55 15.91 -1.22 2.90
N PHE A 56 15.31 -2.03 3.80
CA PHE A 56 15.88 -3.32 4.16
C PHE A 56 16.01 -4.25 2.95
N ALA A 57 14.99 -4.33 2.10
CA ALA A 57 15.04 -5.14 0.88
C ALA A 57 16.14 -4.68 -0.09
N TYR A 58 16.32 -3.37 -0.27
CA TYR A 58 17.39 -2.79 -1.07
C TYR A 58 18.77 -3.18 -0.53
N LEU A 59 19.00 -3.02 0.78
CA LEU A 59 20.27 -3.35 1.42
C LEU A 59 20.60 -4.86 1.46
N MET A 60 19.62 -5.73 1.22
CA MET A 60 19.84 -7.18 1.05
C MET A 60 20.26 -7.55 -0.39
N GLY A 61 20.28 -6.61 -1.33
CA GLY A 61 20.73 -6.83 -2.71
C GLY A 61 22.25 -7.00 -2.84
N ASN A 62 22.68 -7.63 -3.92
CA ASN A 62 24.10 -7.74 -4.27
C ASN A 62 24.59 -6.44 -4.91
N ASP A 63 25.80 -6.00 -4.57
CA ASP A 63 26.50 -4.85 -5.20
C ASP A 63 25.67 -3.55 -5.25
N VAL A 64 24.93 -3.25 -4.18
CA VAL A 64 24.09 -2.04 -4.11
C VAL A 64 24.88 -0.78 -3.78
N GLU A 65 24.42 0.36 -4.31
CA GLU A 65 24.98 1.67 -3.99
C GLU A 65 24.42 2.18 -2.67
N VAL A 66 25.29 2.32 -1.66
CA VAL A 66 24.88 2.77 -0.32
C VAL A 66 25.06 4.29 -0.22
N THR A 67 24.22 5.01 -0.96
CA THR A 67 24.06 6.47 -0.89
C THR A 67 22.62 6.81 -0.54
N ASP A 68 22.41 7.95 0.12
CA ASP A 68 21.08 8.42 0.48
C ASP A 68 20.22 8.56 -0.80
N GLU A 69 20.79 9.12 -1.87
CA GLU A 69 20.12 9.30 -3.15
C GLU A 69 19.67 7.98 -3.78
N ALA A 70 20.54 6.95 -3.80
CA ALA A 70 20.20 5.66 -4.39
C ALA A 70 19.10 4.95 -3.59
N ILE A 71 19.19 4.99 -2.26
CA ILE A 71 18.18 4.40 -1.35
C ILE A 71 16.84 5.11 -1.50
N PHE A 72 16.82 6.45 -1.49
CA PHE A 72 15.58 7.22 -1.64
C PHE A 72 14.95 7.02 -3.01
N GLN A 73 15.76 7.01 -4.08
CA GLN A 73 15.24 6.78 -5.43
C GLN A 73 14.60 5.39 -5.55
N ASP A 74 15.21 4.36 -4.97
CA ASP A 74 14.67 3.01 -4.97
C ASP A 74 13.32 2.91 -4.22
N VAL A 75 13.24 3.53 -3.04
CA VAL A 75 12.00 3.62 -2.26
C VAL A 75 10.92 4.37 -3.03
N SER A 76 11.22 5.56 -3.54
CA SER A 76 10.28 6.39 -4.29
C SER A 76 9.75 5.68 -5.54
N THR A 77 10.64 5.09 -6.34
CA THR A 77 10.26 4.34 -7.56
C THR A 77 9.38 3.15 -7.23
N THR A 78 9.63 2.48 -6.10
CA THR A 78 8.83 1.34 -5.64
C THR A 78 7.41 1.75 -5.25
N ILE A 79 7.28 2.81 -4.45
CA ILE A 79 5.98 3.34 -4.02
C ILE A 79 5.21 3.86 -5.25
N GLU A 80 5.86 4.59 -6.15
CA GLU A 80 5.28 5.05 -7.40
C GLU A 80 4.75 3.88 -8.23
N THR A 81 5.58 2.86 -8.46
CA THR A 81 5.20 1.66 -9.21
C THR A 81 4.01 0.95 -8.56
N ALA A 82 3.96 0.87 -7.22
CA ALA A 82 2.83 0.27 -6.52
C ALA A 82 1.53 1.05 -6.77
N LEU A 83 1.58 2.39 -6.67
CA LEU A 83 0.43 3.26 -6.92
C LEU A 83 -0.01 3.22 -8.39
N GLN A 84 0.92 3.21 -9.35
CA GLN A 84 0.62 3.07 -10.77
C GLN A 84 -0.07 1.73 -11.07
N ASN A 85 0.40 0.63 -10.46
CA ASN A 85 -0.25 -0.67 -10.59
C ASN A 85 -1.67 -0.69 -10.02
N VAL A 86 -1.88 -0.03 -8.87
CA VAL A 86 -3.23 0.13 -8.29
C VAL A 86 -4.12 0.93 -9.23
N TYR A 87 -3.65 2.07 -9.73
CA TYR A 87 -4.40 2.91 -10.66
C TYR A 87 -4.73 2.20 -11.98
N ALA A 88 -3.79 1.42 -12.53
CA ALA A 88 -4.01 0.61 -13.72
C ALA A 88 -5.06 -0.51 -13.47
N PHE A 89 -5.12 -1.07 -12.26
CA PHE A 89 -6.11 -2.08 -11.88
C PHE A 89 -7.50 -1.47 -11.64
N ASN A 90 -7.55 -0.30 -11.01
CA ASN A 90 -8.77 0.45 -10.75
C ASN A 90 -8.47 1.97 -10.82
N PRO A 91 -8.89 2.67 -11.89
CA PRO A 91 -8.57 4.08 -12.09
C PRO A 91 -9.44 5.04 -11.24
N LYS A 92 -10.34 4.50 -10.40
CA LYS A 92 -11.14 5.34 -9.49
C LYS A 92 -10.25 5.90 -8.38
N PRO A 93 -10.55 7.11 -7.87
CA PRO A 93 -9.83 7.68 -6.73
C PRO A 93 -10.17 6.96 -5.41
N THR A 94 -11.20 6.12 -5.39
CA THR A 94 -11.63 5.31 -4.24
C THR A 94 -11.25 3.85 -4.47
N LYS A 95 -11.31 3.03 -3.41
CA LYS A 95 -11.00 1.60 -3.41
C LYS A 95 -9.52 1.31 -3.68
N ILE A 96 -8.64 2.25 -3.32
CA ILE A 96 -7.18 2.13 -3.47
C ILE A 96 -6.66 1.04 -2.54
N GLY A 97 -7.12 1.02 -1.29
CA GLY A 97 -6.78 0.02 -0.30
C GLY A 97 -7.18 -1.39 -0.73
N GLU A 98 -8.45 -1.57 -1.09
CA GLU A 98 -9.00 -2.84 -1.60
C GLU A 98 -8.26 -3.33 -2.85
N SER A 99 -7.99 -2.42 -3.80
CA SER A 99 -7.26 -2.73 -5.03
C SER A 99 -5.81 -3.14 -4.75
N GLY A 100 -5.12 -2.41 -3.88
CA GLY A 100 -3.75 -2.71 -3.45
C GLY A 100 -3.65 -4.08 -2.79
N LEU A 101 -4.57 -4.38 -1.86
CA LEU A 101 -4.61 -5.67 -1.18
C LEU A 101 -4.90 -6.80 -2.18
N THR A 102 -5.83 -6.60 -3.10
CA THR A 102 -6.14 -7.57 -4.17
C THR A 102 -4.91 -7.89 -5.02
N ILE A 103 -4.15 -6.88 -5.43
CA ILE A 103 -2.90 -7.07 -6.20
C ILE A 103 -1.86 -7.84 -5.36
N ALA A 104 -1.68 -7.48 -4.09
CA ALA A 104 -0.73 -8.14 -3.21
C ALA A 104 -1.05 -9.63 -3.02
N LEU A 105 -2.32 -9.97 -2.75
CA LEU A 105 -2.78 -11.35 -2.60
C LEU A 105 -2.61 -12.14 -3.90
N LYS A 106 -2.92 -11.56 -5.06
CA LYS A 106 -2.68 -12.20 -6.37
C LYS A 106 -1.20 -12.55 -6.56
N LYS A 107 -0.29 -11.62 -6.26
CA LYS A 107 1.17 -11.85 -6.35
C LYS A 107 1.62 -12.97 -5.42
N LEU A 108 1.12 -13.00 -4.18
CA LEU A 108 1.44 -14.04 -3.20
C LEU A 108 0.99 -15.44 -3.67
N MET A 109 -0.25 -15.54 -4.17
CA MET A 109 -0.82 -16.82 -4.64
C MET A 109 -0.14 -17.34 -5.92
N GLN A 110 0.23 -16.44 -6.85
CA GLN A 110 0.98 -16.80 -8.05
C GLN A 110 2.37 -17.33 -7.70
N LYS A 111 3.06 -16.69 -6.76
CA LYS A 111 4.38 -17.13 -6.29
C LYS A 111 4.33 -18.57 -5.74
N ASN A 112 3.33 -18.87 -4.91
CA ASN A 112 3.13 -20.21 -4.36
C ASN A 112 2.86 -21.28 -5.43
N THR A 113 2.20 -20.91 -6.54
CA THR A 113 1.93 -21.85 -7.63
C THR A 113 3.19 -22.15 -8.44
N ASN A 114 4.04 -21.14 -8.67
CA ASN A 114 5.29 -21.30 -9.41
C ASN A 114 6.35 -22.08 -8.64
N GLU A 115 6.41 -21.96 -7.30
CA GLU A 115 7.32 -22.74 -6.46
C GLU A 115 6.93 -24.23 -6.40
N VAL A 116 5.63 -24.55 -6.40
CA VAL A 116 5.15 -25.95 -6.48
C VAL A 116 5.36 -26.55 -7.86
N ALA A 117 5.25 -25.77 -8.93
CA ALA A 117 5.49 -26.24 -10.30
C ALA A 117 6.99 -26.44 -10.64
N ALA A 118 7.89 -25.88 -9.83
CA ALA A 118 9.34 -26.01 -9.98
C ALA A 118 9.95 -27.15 -9.13
N MET A 119 9.15 -27.87 -8.36
CA MET A 119 9.49 -29.10 -7.63
C MET A 119 9.09 -30.33 -8.44
#